data_AF-A0A165M5J4-F1
#
_entry.id   AF-A0A165M5J4-F1
#
_cell.length_a   1.000
_cell.length_b   1.000
_cell.length_c   1.000
_cell.angle_alpha   90.00
_cell.angle_beta   90.00
_cell.angle_gamma   90.00
#
_symmetry.space_group_name_H-M   'P 1'
#
loop_
_entity.id
_entity.type
_entity.pdbx_description
1 polymer ?
#
loop_
_entity_poly.entity_id
_entity_poly.type
_entity_poly.pdbx_seq_one_letter_code
_entity_poly.pdbx_strand_id
1 'polypeptide(L)'
;VPARWKLTGARLQGLTLKQIYKHILKRKMKIPTIGTVIPTRERIKSIQQEFKSLMGYAPTEQQIWRANRKHPIRHRITEFLWMLLHNKLRIGVFFAHIPDWEQRQMCHHCGEIETASHLLLECTNPLIKTIWGYIKTLWERMYPMHNWVEPTINII
;
A
#
# COMPACT_ATOMS: atom_id res chain seq x y z
N VAL A 1 -43.84 -11.11 -19.19
CA VAL A 1 -44.20 -9.96 -18.32
C VAL A 1 -44.54 -8.78 -19.21
N PRO A 2 -45.78 -8.23 -19.15
CA PRO A 2 -46.19 -7.05 -19.94
C PRO A 2 -45.25 -5.87 -19.72
N ALA A 3 -45.03 -5.02 -20.73
CA ALA A 3 -44.04 -3.94 -20.68
C ALA A 3 -44.23 -3.00 -19.47
N ARG A 4 -45.49 -2.70 -19.11
CA ARG A 4 -45.85 -1.91 -17.92
C ARG A 4 -45.40 -2.49 -16.57
N TRP A 5 -45.03 -3.77 -16.52
CA TRP A 5 -44.65 -4.50 -15.30
C TRP A 5 -43.15 -4.83 -15.28
N LYS A 6 -42.38 -4.32 -16.26
CA LYS A 6 -40.92 -4.27 -16.19
C LYS A 6 -40.50 -3.06 -15.36
N LEU A 7 -40.63 -3.17 -14.04
CA LEU A 7 -40.12 -2.14 -13.13
C LEU A 7 -38.60 -2.07 -13.23
N THR A 8 -38.07 -0.94 -13.70
CA THR A 8 -36.62 -0.65 -13.67
C THR A 8 -36.26 -0.09 -12.29
N GLY A 9 -35.57 -0.87 -11.47
CA GLY A 9 -35.13 -0.44 -10.14
C GLY A 9 -34.85 -1.59 -9.20
N ALA A 10 -34.40 -1.29 -7.99
CA ALA A 10 -34.21 -2.28 -6.94
C ALA A 10 -35.23 -2.07 -5.81
N ARG A 11 -35.81 -3.16 -5.29
CA ARG A 11 -36.78 -3.11 -4.19
C ARG A 11 -36.08 -2.72 -2.88
N LEU A 12 -36.31 -1.50 -2.39
CA LEU A 12 -35.66 -0.95 -1.20
C LEU A 12 -35.86 -1.80 0.06
N GLN A 13 -37.04 -2.40 0.22
CA GLN A 13 -37.37 -3.27 1.37
C GLN A 13 -36.51 -4.54 1.45
N GLY A 14 -36.00 -5.03 0.30
CA GLY A 14 -35.16 -6.23 0.24
C GLY A 14 -33.66 -5.92 0.17
N LEU A 15 -33.29 -4.63 0.21
CA LEU A 15 -31.92 -4.20 0.14
C LEU A 15 -31.33 -3.98 1.53
N THR A 16 -30.19 -4.61 1.78
CA THR A 16 -29.35 -4.33 2.93
C THR A 16 -28.49 -3.10 2.68
N LEU A 17 -28.07 -2.42 3.76
CA LEU A 17 -27.09 -1.33 3.69
C LEU A 17 -25.82 -1.76 2.93
N LYS A 18 -25.35 -3.00 3.10
CA LYS A 18 -24.21 -3.58 2.38
C LYS A 18 -24.44 -3.61 0.86
N GLN A 19 -25.61 -4.05 0.42
CA GLN A 19 -25.96 -4.08 -1.01
C GLN A 19 -26.07 -2.66 -1.57
N ILE A 20 -26.76 -1.76 -0.86
CA ILE A 20 -26.88 -0.34 -1.25
C ILE A 20 -25.50 0.29 -1.39
N TYR A 21 -24.64 0.14 -0.38
CA TYR A 21 -23.28 0.66 -0.39
C TYR A 21 -22.46 0.11 -1.57
N LYS A 22 -22.56 -1.20 -1.84
CA LYS A 22 -21.92 -1.83 -3.02
C LYS A 22 -22.44 -1.24 -4.34
N HIS A 23 -23.73 -0.98 -4.46
CA HIS A 23 -24.31 -0.38 -5.66
C HIS A 23 -23.91 1.08 -5.84
N ILE A 24 -23.90 1.86 -4.76
CA ILE A 24 -23.40 3.25 -4.75
C ILE A 24 -21.92 3.27 -5.13
N LEU A 25 -21.10 2.41 -4.53
CA LEU A 25 -19.69 2.28 -4.89
C LEU A 25 -19.52 1.93 -6.36
N LYS A 26 -20.21 0.92 -6.90
CA LYS A 26 -20.14 0.57 -8.33
C LYS A 26 -20.54 1.74 -9.24
N ARG A 27 -21.51 2.57 -8.82
CA ARG A 27 -21.96 3.74 -9.58
C ARG A 27 -20.96 4.90 -9.50
N LYS A 28 -20.38 5.13 -8.31
CA LYS A 28 -19.35 6.16 -8.07
C LYS A 28 -17.98 5.77 -8.64
N MET A 29 -17.61 4.49 -8.63
CA MET A 29 -16.37 3.93 -9.18
C MET A 29 -16.28 4.00 -10.71
N LYS A 30 -17.31 4.49 -11.41
CA LYS A 30 -17.16 4.96 -12.80
C LYS A 30 -16.27 6.21 -12.89
N ILE A 31 -16.11 6.91 -11.77
CA ILE A 31 -15.05 7.89 -11.53
C ILE A 31 -13.94 7.08 -10.84
N PRO A 32 -12.72 7.00 -11.41
CA PRO A 32 -11.63 6.32 -10.72
C PRO A 32 -11.46 7.00 -9.35
N THR A 33 -11.73 6.26 -8.29
CA THR A 33 -11.41 6.70 -6.93
C THR A 33 -9.90 6.94 -6.92
N ILE A 34 -9.50 8.20 -6.88
CA ILE A 34 -8.11 8.65 -6.87
C ILE A 34 -7.40 7.89 -5.74
N GLY A 35 -6.39 7.10 -6.10
CA GLY A 35 -5.76 6.11 -5.22
C GLY A 35 -6.41 4.73 -5.35
N THR A 36 -6.19 4.08 -6.50
CA THR A 36 -6.52 2.65 -6.68
C THR A 36 -5.87 1.88 -5.54
N VAL A 37 -6.67 1.49 -4.55
CA VAL A 37 -6.22 0.56 -3.51
C VAL A 37 -5.84 -0.69 -4.26
N ILE A 38 -4.53 -0.91 -4.47
CA ILE A 38 -4.04 -2.23 -4.88
C ILE A 38 -4.64 -3.17 -3.85
N PRO A 39 -5.53 -4.09 -4.22
CA PRO A 39 -6.09 -5.04 -3.27
C PRO A 39 -4.94 -5.65 -2.50
N THR A 40 -5.02 -5.74 -1.16
CA THR A 40 -3.94 -6.30 -0.34
C THR A 40 -3.42 -7.63 -0.88
N ARG A 41 -4.30 -8.40 -1.54
CA ARG A 41 -3.98 -9.64 -2.26
C ARG A 41 -3.00 -9.45 -3.42
N GLU A 42 -3.17 -8.42 -4.25
CA GLU A 42 -2.23 -8.09 -5.33
C GLU A 42 -0.88 -7.67 -4.75
N ARG A 43 -0.89 -6.87 -3.67
CA ARG A 43 0.34 -6.51 -2.96
C ARG A 43 1.08 -7.73 -2.42
N ILE A 44 0.37 -8.64 -1.76
CA ILE A 44 0.92 -9.93 -1.29
C ILE A 44 1.49 -10.74 -2.45
N LYS A 45 0.80 -10.82 -3.60
CA LYS A 45 1.32 -11.52 -4.78
C LYS A 45 2.62 -10.89 -5.29
N SER A 46 2.70 -9.56 -5.37
CA SER A 46 3.93 -8.86 -5.76
C SER A 46 5.08 -9.18 -4.81
N ILE A 47 4.83 -9.16 -3.49
CA ILE A 47 5.81 -9.56 -2.46
C ILE A 47 6.29 -11.00 -2.70
N GLN A 48 5.35 -11.94 -2.88
CA GLN A 48 5.68 -13.35 -3.11
C GLN A 48 6.51 -13.56 -4.38
N GLN A 49 6.15 -12.88 -5.47
CA GLN A 49 6.88 -12.96 -6.73
C GLN A 49 8.29 -12.41 -6.61
N GLU A 50 8.45 -11.28 -5.91
CA GLU A 50 9.74 -10.64 -5.74
C GLU A 50 10.67 -11.44 -4.83
N PHE A 51 10.18 -11.92 -3.69
CA PHE A 51 10.91 -12.86 -2.84
C PHE A 51 11.35 -14.11 -3.62
N LYS A 52 10.47 -14.66 -4.46
CA LYS A 52 10.83 -15.82 -5.30
C LYS A 52 11.96 -15.49 -6.27
N SER A 53 11.96 -14.29 -6.85
CA SER A 53 13.00 -13.87 -7.78
C SER A 53 14.36 -13.61 -7.12
N LEU A 54 14.38 -13.06 -5.90
CA LEU A 54 15.61 -12.65 -5.22
C LEU A 54 16.17 -13.73 -4.30
N MET A 55 15.30 -14.47 -3.62
CA MET A 55 15.67 -15.42 -2.56
C MET A 55 15.40 -16.89 -2.96
N GLY A 56 14.83 -17.13 -4.14
CA GLY A 56 14.50 -18.48 -4.62
C GLY A 56 13.30 -19.14 -3.93
N TYR A 57 12.65 -18.48 -2.96
CA TYR A 57 11.46 -18.98 -2.27
C TYR A 57 10.37 -17.91 -2.18
N ALA A 58 9.10 -18.33 -2.15
CA ALA A 58 7.97 -17.44 -1.95
C ALA A 58 7.41 -17.63 -0.53
N PRO A 59 7.39 -16.60 0.33
CA PRO A 59 6.80 -16.71 1.66
C PRO A 59 5.29 -16.92 1.56
N THR A 60 4.72 -17.65 2.52
CA THR A 60 3.26 -17.75 2.64
C THR A 60 2.68 -16.42 3.12
N GLU A 61 1.41 -16.18 2.82
CA GLU A 61 0.70 -14.99 3.32
C GLU A 61 0.79 -14.89 4.86
N GLN A 62 0.70 -16.02 5.56
CA GLN A 62 0.84 -16.06 7.02
C GLN A 62 2.25 -15.65 7.48
N GLN A 63 3.31 -16.04 6.77
CA GLN A 63 4.68 -15.62 7.09
C GLN A 63 4.86 -14.11 6.91
N ILE A 64 4.29 -13.53 5.84
CA ILE A 64 4.31 -12.08 5.59
C ILE A 64 3.62 -11.34 6.75
N TRP A 65 2.42 -11.77 7.14
CA TRP A 65 1.69 -11.14 8.25
C TRP A 65 2.40 -11.30 9.60
N ARG A 66 3.03 -12.46 9.83
CA ARG A 66 3.81 -12.72 11.05
C ARG A 66 5.05 -11.86 11.12
N ALA A 67 5.75 -11.63 10.00
CA ALA A 67 6.95 -10.80 9.94
C ALA A 67 6.66 -9.36 10.38
N ASN A 68 5.53 -8.79 9.94
CA ASN A 68 5.10 -7.44 10.29
C ASN A 68 4.88 -7.24 11.82
N ARG A 69 4.50 -8.32 12.53
CA ARG A 69 4.18 -8.30 13.96
C ARG A 69 5.24 -8.95 14.85
N LYS A 70 6.42 -9.27 14.31
CA LYS A 70 7.45 -9.99 15.07
C LYS A 70 8.10 -9.06 16.11
N HIS A 71 8.09 -9.48 17.38
CA HIS A 71 8.84 -8.80 18.45
C HIS A 71 10.34 -8.76 18.11
N PRO A 72 11.09 -7.67 18.37
CA PRO A 72 10.79 -6.52 19.24
C PRO A 72 10.29 -5.24 18.51
N ILE A 73 9.59 -5.36 17.37
CA ILE A 73 9.10 -4.18 16.65
C ILE A 73 8.05 -3.44 17.49
N ARG A 74 8.23 -2.13 17.67
CA ARG A 74 7.26 -1.27 18.39
C ARG A 74 5.94 -1.19 17.62
N HIS A 75 4.82 -1.10 18.33
CA HIS A 75 3.47 -1.05 17.73
C HIS A 75 3.32 -0.02 16.60
N ARG A 76 3.82 1.21 16.80
CA ARG A 76 3.73 2.28 15.78
C ARG A 76 4.41 1.90 14.46
N ILE A 77 5.49 1.11 14.52
CA ILE A 77 6.20 0.64 13.33
C ILE A 77 5.39 -0.46 12.66
N THR A 78 4.84 -1.41 13.42
CA THR A 78 3.91 -2.43 12.89
C THR A 78 2.68 -1.81 12.24
N GLU A 79 2.10 -0.75 12.83
CA GLU A 79 1.00 0.00 12.20
C GLU A 79 1.43 0.63 10.89
N PHE A 80 2.60 1.26 10.85
CA PHE A 80 3.15 1.85 9.63
C PHE A 80 3.35 0.78 8.54
N LEU A 81 3.98 -0.35 8.85
CA LEU A 81 4.18 -1.46 7.91
C LEU A 81 2.83 -2.05 7.44
N TRP A 82 1.84 -2.15 8.34
CA TRP A 82 0.50 -2.58 7.96
C TRP A 82 -0.16 -1.60 7.00
N MET A 83 -0.01 -0.29 7.21
CA MET A 83 -0.51 0.75 6.30
C MET A 83 0.21 0.69 4.95
N LEU A 84 1.52 0.45 4.94
CA LEU A 84 2.33 0.27 3.74
C LEU A 84 1.80 -0.91 2.89
N LEU A 85 1.60 -2.07 3.51
CA LEU A 85 1.06 -3.27 2.84
C LEU A 85 -0.35 -3.08 2.28
N HIS A 86 -1.15 -2.20 2.89
CA HIS A 86 -2.52 -1.93 2.45
C HIS A 86 -2.65 -0.70 1.56
N ASN A 87 -1.55 -0.03 1.22
CA ASN A 87 -1.55 1.27 0.55
C ASN A 87 -2.51 2.27 1.23
N LYS A 88 -2.46 2.34 2.57
CA LYS A 88 -3.34 3.18 3.41
C LYS A 88 -2.68 4.45 3.94
N LEU A 89 -1.45 4.73 3.51
CA LEU A 89 -0.76 5.98 3.84
C LEU A 89 -1.52 7.15 3.20
N ARG A 90 -1.74 8.21 3.98
CA ARG A 90 -2.33 9.46 3.49
C ARG A 90 -1.22 10.33 2.92
N ILE A 91 -0.77 10.01 1.72
CA ILE A 91 0.33 10.67 1.00
C ILE A 91 -0.05 10.85 -0.47
N GLY A 92 0.64 11.76 -1.16
CA GLY A 92 0.53 11.89 -2.60
C GLY A 92 -0.88 12.20 -3.08
N VAL A 93 -1.35 11.43 -4.05
CA VAL A 93 -2.65 11.57 -4.72
C VAL A 93 -3.84 11.57 -3.76
N PHE A 94 -3.69 11.07 -2.53
CA PHE A 94 -4.73 11.17 -1.49
C PHE A 94 -5.17 12.62 -1.26
N PHE A 95 -4.25 13.58 -1.34
CA PHE A 95 -4.54 14.99 -1.10
C PHE A 95 -5.06 15.73 -2.34
N ALA A 96 -4.98 15.13 -3.54
CA ALA A 96 -5.29 15.82 -4.80
C ALA A 96 -6.76 16.28 -4.91
N HIS A 97 -7.68 15.68 -4.16
CA HIS A 97 -9.10 16.03 -4.17
C HIS A 97 -9.53 16.90 -2.97
N ILE A 98 -8.61 17.24 -2.06
CA ILE A 98 -8.92 18.01 -0.84
C ILE A 98 -8.56 19.48 -1.12
N PRO A 99 -9.55 20.39 -1.14
CA PRO A 99 -9.30 21.82 -1.33
C PRO A 99 -8.29 22.36 -0.30
N ASP A 100 -7.39 23.23 -0.76
CA ASP A 100 -6.32 23.89 0.01
C ASP A 100 -5.19 22.96 0.50
N TRP A 101 -5.23 21.69 0.12
CA TRP A 101 -4.29 20.65 0.57
C TRP A 101 -3.59 19.96 -0.59
N GLU A 102 -3.88 20.36 -1.84
CA GLU A 102 -3.36 19.73 -3.05
C GLU A 102 -1.83 19.76 -3.10
N GLN A 103 -1.19 20.79 -2.56
CA GLN A 103 0.27 20.89 -2.46
C GLN A 103 0.91 19.75 -1.64
N ARG A 104 0.15 19.13 -0.72
CA ARG A 104 0.63 17.98 0.08
C ARG A 104 0.73 16.69 -0.71
N GLN A 105 0.30 16.69 -1.97
CA GLN A 105 0.55 15.55 -2.86
C GLN A 105 2.02 15.49 -3.29
N MET A 106 2.77 16.58 -3.16
CA MET A 106 4.14 16.70 -3.63
C MET A 106 5.13 16.58 -2.48
N CYS A 107 6.25 15.91 -2.72
CA CYS A 107 7.37 15.89 -1.81
C CYS A 107 7.96 17.29 -1.67
N HIS A 108 8.14 17.76 -0.43
CA HIS A 108 8.68 19.09 -0.16
C HIS A 108 10.17 19.24 -0.55
N HIS A 109 10.90 18.14 -0.70
CA HIS A 109 12.32 18.16 -1.03
C HIS A 109 12.61 18.20 -2.52
N CYS A 110 11.88 17.41 -3.33
CA CYS A 110 12.19 17.21 -4.75
C CYS A 110 11.06 17.61 -5.70
N GLY A 111 9.84 17.84 -5.18
CA GLY A 111 8.67 18.20 -5.97
C GLY A 111 8.04 17.06 -6.76
N GLU A 112 8.42 15.79 -6.57
CA GLU A 112 7.70 14.65 -7.16
C GLU A 112 6.45 14.28 -6.35
N ILE A 113 5.53 13.53 -6.96
CA ILE A 113 4.34 13.03 -6.24
C ILE A 113 4.80 12.06 -5.14
N GLU A 114 4.37 12.31 -3.92
CA GLU A 114 4.80 11.53 -2.76
C GLU A 114 4.12 10.15 -2.75
N THR A 115 4.89 9.11 -3.04
CA THR A 115 4.49 7.71 -2.91
C THR A 115 5.27 7.01 -1.80
N ALA A 116 4.83 5.81 -1.40
CA ALA A 116 5.56 5.04 -0.40
C ALA A 116 6.97 4.65 -0.87
N SER A 117 7.13 4.31 -2.16
CA SER A 117 8.44 4.06 -2.78
C SER A 117 9.29 5.34 -2.78
N HIS A 118 8.68 6.47 -3.14
CA HIS A 118 9.36 7.75 -3.14
C HIS A 118 9.91 8.11 -1.75
N LEU A 119 9.05 8.08 -0.74
CA LEU A 119 9.40 8.45 0.63
C LEU A 119 10.50 7.56 1.24
N LEU A 120 10.50 6.27 0.91
CA LEU A 120 11.41 5.30 1.54
C LEU A 120 12.67 5.00 0.73
N LEU A 121 12.66 5.19 -0.59
CA LEU A 121 13.69 4.65 -1.49
C LEU A 121 14.19 5.63 -2.56
N GLU A 122 13.28 6.36 -3.21
CA GLU A 122 13.62 7.05 -4.48
C GLU A 122 13.89 8.55 -4.30
N CYS A 123 13.41 9.16 -3.21
CA CYS A 123 13.53 10.61 -3.02
C CYS A 123 15.00 11.06 -2.93
N THR A 124 15.29 12.23 -3.50
CA THR A 124 16.63 12.83 -3.55
C THR A 124 17.10 13.38 -2.19
N ASN A 125 16.30 13.24 -1.13
CA ASN A 125 16.70 13.65 0.20
C ASN A 125 17.93 12.82 0.66
N PRO A 126 19.07 13.46 0.99
CA PRO A 126 20.29 12.75 1.37
C PRO A 126 20.12 11.87 2.62
N LEU A 127 19.12 12.16 3.48
CA LEU A 127 18.81 11.37 4.66
C LEU A 127 18.40 9.94 4.32
N ILE A 128 17.69 9.70 3.21
CA ILE A 128 17.24 8.36 2.83
C ILE A 128 18.46 7.47 2.54
N LYS A 129 19.37 7.97 1.70
CA LYS A 129 20.63 7.26 1.40
C LYS A 129 21.47 7.03 2.65
N THR A 130 21.51 8.02 3.55
CA THR A 130 22.27 7.93 4.81
C THR A 130 21.70 6.86 5.74
N ILE A 131 20.37 6.84 5.93
CA ILE A 131 19.67 5.85 6.77
C ILE A 131 19.90 4.45 6.21
N TRP A 132 19.73 4.24 4.90
CA TRP A 132 19.96 2.93 4.29
C TRP A 132 21.43 2.50 4.37
N GLY A 133 22.37 3.45 4.28
CA GLY A 133 23.78 3.19 4.56
C GLY A 133 24.00 2.62 5.97
N TYR A 134 23.40 3.22 6.99
CA TYR A 134 23.49 2.72 8.36
C TYR A 134 22.83 1.35 8.54
N ILE A 135 21.67 1.13 7.92
CA ILE A 135 20.99 -0.17 7.98
C ILE A 135 21.83 -1.25 7.31
N LYS A 136 22.44 -0.96 6.15
CA LYS A 136 23.35 -1.88 5.46
C LYS A 136 24.56 -2.25 6.31
N THR A 137 25.24 -1.27 6.92
CA THR A 137 26.36 -1.54 7.82
C THR A 137 25.94 -2.37 9.03
N LEU A 138 24.75 -2.13 9.59
CA LEU A 138 24.21 -2.92 10.68
C LEU A 138 23.92 -4.37 10.24
N TRP A 139 23.33 -4.55 9.06
CA TRP A 139 23.03 -5.87 8.50
C TRP A 139 24.29 -6.69 8.29
N GLU A 140 25.31 -6.13 7.64
CA GLU A 140 26.59 -6.80 7.38
C GLU A 140 27.28 -7.24 8.68
N ARG A 141 27.12 -6.46 9.76
CA ARG A 141 27.63 -6.82 11.09
C ARG A 141 26.84 -7.94 11.76
N MET A 142 25.51 -7.92 11.65
CA MET A 142 24.64 -8.91 12.31
C MET A 142 24.57 -10.23 11.55
N TYR A 143 24.71 -10.19 10.23
CA TYR A 143 24.50 -11.30 9.32
C TYR A 143 25.67 -11.41 8.32
N PRO A 144 26.91 -11.65 8.79
CA PRO A 144 28.10 -11.64 7.93
C PRO A 144 28.10 -12.72 6.83
N MET A 145 27.28 -13.77 6.99
CA MET A 145 27.12 -14.84 6.00
C MET A 145 26.01 -14.58 4.99
N HIS A 146 25.28 -13.47 5.10
CA HIS A 146 24.18 -13.13 4.21
C HIS A 146 24.47 -11.83 3.46
N ASN A 147 24.39 -11.89 2.13
CA ASN A 147 24.57 -10.72 1.29
C ASN A 147 23.45 -9.69 1.54
N TRP A 148 23.82 -8.41 1.56
CA TRP A 148 22.85 -7.33 1.53
C TRP A 148 22.07 -7.37 0.21
N VAL A 149 20.75 -7.32 0.32
CA VAL A 149 19.85 -7.16 -0.84
C VAL A 149 19.30 -5.75 -0.78
N GLU A 150 19.41 -5.02 -1.90
CA GLU A 150 18.90 -3.65 -1.94
C GLU A 150 17.39 -3.64 -1.68
N PRO A 151 16.91 -2.76 -0.79
CA PRO A 151 15.53 -2.77 -0.34
C PRO A 151 14.62 -2.28 -1.45
N THR A 152 13.50 -2.98 -1.61
CA THR A 152 12.38 -2.53 -2.43
C THR A 152 11.15 -2.40 -1.56
N ILE A 153 10.13 -1.72 -2.08
CA ILE A 153 8.91 -1.47 -1.31
C ILE A 153 8.17 -2.76 -0.92
N ASN A 154 8.47 -3.89 -1.56
CA ASN A 154 7.88 -5.20 -1.28
C ASN A 154 8.72 -6.05 -0.30
N ILE A 155 9.97 -5.67 -0.06
CA ILE A 155 10.91 -6.41 0.80
C ILE A 155 11.13 -5.72 2.14
N ILE A 156 10.75 -4.43 2.23
CA ILE A 156 10.58 -3.69 3.49
C ILE A 156 9.38 -4.23 4.26
#